data_AF-A0A3Q9L0H4-F1
#
_entry.id   AF-A0A3Q9L0H4-F1
#
_cell.length_a   1.000
_cell.length_b   1.000
_cell.length_c   1.000
_cell.angle_alpha   90.00
_cell.angle_beta   90.00
_cell.angle_gamma   90.00
#
_symmetry.space_group_name_H-M   'P 1'
#
loop_
_entity.id
_entity.type
_entity.pdbx_description
1 polymer ?
#
loop_
_entity_poly.entity_id
_entity_poly.type
_entity_poly.pdbx_seq_one_letter_code
_entity_poly.pdbx_strand_id
1 'polypeptide(L)'
;MTAQPDFSLSPEDLAAFHRDGYAGPFTLYSPEEIKKGWGRTRLELLDRGSAVYSEDAAVSAATNISNYDRHLDHPFLADHITRPEIVHRVASVLGPDVLCWRTEFFPKHPGDEGTDWHQADTFANASGTPQIQWPGGSDFGGTITVWCAFTEASAEMGCLQFIPGTHRTMYYDETKRMHYAPDRNNDVDKDGVRRGFFGYDYRELQIDPDWKPDESKAVSMEMRAGQFIMFWSTLMHASHPHEGRTRDMRMGFASRYVPTSVEVYPGTDAIEEYGGRVSLDRYGTVLVSGADTYGHNKTAERTTRDHPFVTQPPVGR
;
A
#
# COMPACT_ATOMS: atom_id res chain seq x y z
N MET A 1 6.12 1.83 36.22
CA MET A 1 5.90 1.41 34.82
C MET A 1 5.01 2.47 34.19
N THR A 2 5.55 3.30 33.31
CA THR A 2 4.74 4.22 32.50
C THR A 2 3.89 3.37 31.57
N ALA A 3 2.56 3.51 31.61
CA ALA A 3 1.68 2.85 30.66
C ALA A 3 2.13 3.21 29.23
N GLN A 4 2.27 2.22 28.36
CA GLN A 4 2.53 2.50 26.95
C GLN A 4 1.35 3.30 26.38
N PRO A 5 1.62 4.30 25.52
CA PRO A 5 0.55 5.07 24.90
C PRO A 5 -0.32 4.17 24.02
N ASP A 6 -1.63 4.25 24.22
CA ASP A 6 -2.63 3.62 23.37
C ASP A 6 -2.95 4.54 22.18
N PHE A 7 -2.94 3.96 20.98
CA PHE A 7 -3.18 4.67 19.73
C PHE A 7 -4.34 4.05 18.93
N SER A 8 -5.12 3.15 19.55
CA SER A 8 -6.27 2.49 18.96
C SER A 8 -7.30 3.52 18.46
N LEU A 9 -8.06 3.15 17.43
CA LEU A 9 -9.15 4.00 16.96
C LEU A 9 -10.19 4.16 18.07
N SER A 10 -10.67 5.38 18.28
CA SER A 10 -11.83 5.59 19.14
C SER A 10 -13.05 4.86 18.54
N PRO A 11 -14.09 4.54 19.34
CA PRO A 11 -15.31 3.95 18.80
C PRO A 11 -15.95 4.78 17.69
N GLU A 12 -15.83 6.11 17.75
CA GLU A 12 -16.31 7.03 16.72
C GLU A 12 -15.47 6.93 15.44
N ASP A 13 -14.14 6.95 15.55
CA ASP A 13 -13.24 6.81 14.40
C ASP A 13 -13.38 5.45 13.74
N LEU A 14 -13.58 4.38 14.52
CA LEU A 14 -13.81 3.03 14.00
C LEU A 14 -15.16 2.95 13.26
N ALA A 15 -16.21 3.56 13.80
CA ALA A 15 -17.50 3.65 13.12
C ALA A 15 -17.41 4.45 11.82
N ALA A 16 -16.67 5.57 11.81
CA ALA A 16 -16.41 6.36 10.61
C ALA A 16 -15.60 5.55 9.58
N PHE A 17 -14.56 4.82 10.02
CA PHE A 17 -13.79 3.93 9.16
C PHE A 17 -14.68 2.87 8.49
N HIS A 18 -15.59 2.23 9.23
CA HIS A 18 -16.51 1.27 8.65
C HIS A 18 -17.52 1.90 7.68
N ARG A 19 -17.91 3.16 7.88
CA ARG A 19 -18.82 3.87 6.97
C ARG A 19 -18.11 4.29 5.69
N ASP A 20 -16.95 4.92 5.83
CA ASP A 20 -16.29 5.65 4.73
C ASP A 20 -15.21 4.80 4.05
N GLY A 21 -14.65 3.82 4.74
CA GLY A 21 -13.59 2.92 4.27
C GLY A 21 -12.17 3.44 4.50
N TYR A 22 -12.02 4.59 5.17
CA TYR A 22 -10.73 5.19 5.53
C TYR A 22 -10.79 5.94 6.86
N ALA A 23 -9.65 6.17 7.49
CA ALA A 23 -9.49 6.95 8.72
C ALA A 23 -8.17 7.71 8.74
N GLY A 24 -8.22 8.94 9.26
CA GLY A 24 -7.09 9.88 9.33
C GLY A 24 -7.35 11.16 8.51
N PRO A 25 -6.30 11.90 8.12
CA PRO A 25 -4.90 11.56 8.32
C PRO A 25 -4.47 11.69 9.78
N PHE A 26 -3.62 10.78 10.24
CA PHE A 26 -2.98 10.81 11.55
C PHE A 26 -1.53 11.29 11.42
N THR A 27 -0.97 11.87 12.47
CA THR A 27 0.44 12.27 12.50
C THR A 27 1.29 11.13 13.06
N LEU A 28 2.28 10.67 12.29
CA LEU A 28 3.28 9.67 12.72
C LEU A 28 4.61 10.32 13.09
N TYR A 29 5.04 11.26 12.27
CA TYR A 29 6.28 12.00 12.43
C TYR A 29 6.01 13.50 12.37
N SER A 30 6.87 14.29 13.00
CA SER A 30 6.93 15.72 12.64
C SER A 30 7.45 15.89 11.19
N PRO A 31 7.08 16.97 10.47
CA PRO A 31 7.61 17.24 9.14
C PRO A 31 9.15 17.31 9.08
N GLU A 32 9.81 17.76 10.15
CA GLU A 32 11.27 17.80 10.22
C GLU A 32 11.88 16.39 10.35
N GLU A 33 11.31 15.57 11.23
CA GLU A 33 11.76 14.20 11.47
C GLU A 33 11.67 13.35 10.20
N ILE A 34 10.52 13.37 9.53
CA ILE A 34 10.33 12.59 8.30
C ILE A 34 11.20 13.11 7.16
N LYS A 35 11.39 14.43 7.04
CA LYS A 35 12.26 15.00 6.01
C LYS A 35 13.69 14.51 6.18
N LYS A 36 14.19 14.44 7.41
CA LYS A 36 15.52 13.90 7.72
C LYS A 36 15.59 12.39 7.47
N GLY A 37 14.61 11.64 7.97
CA GLY A 37 14.52 10.18 7.82
C GLY A 37 14.45 9.75 6.35
N TRP A 38 13.55 10.38 5.58
CA TRP A 38 13.40 10.14 4.15
C TRP A 38 14.63 10.61 3.36
N GLY A 39 15.20 11.78 3.67
CA GLY A 39 16.38 12.28 2.96
C GLY A 39 17.57 11.30 3.05
N ARG A 40 17.78 10.68 4.22
CA ARG A 40 18.77 9.63 4.41
C ARG A 40 18.37 8.33 3.70
N THR A 41 17.17 7.84 3.98
CA THR A 41 16.63 6.57 3.44
C THR A 41 16.67 6.56 1.91
N ARG A 42 16.29 7.68 1.26
CA ARG A 42 16.28 7.79 -0.21
C ARG A 42 17.66 7.54 -0.83
N LEU A 43 18.74 7.97 -0.18
CA LEU A 43 20.11 7.72 -0.64
C LEU A 43 20.53 6.28 -0.38
N GLU A 44 20.19 5.75 0.80
CA GLU A 44 20.51 4.38 1.20
C GLU A 44 19.79 3.33 0.33
N LEU A 45 18.56 3.62 -0.12
CA LEU A 45 17.77 2.73 -0.97
C LEU A 45 18.32 2.56 -2.40
N LEU A 46 19.28 3.41 -2.82
CA LEU A 46 20.02 3.21 -4.08
C LEU A 46 20.88 1.94 -4.03
N ASP A 47 21.35 1.55 -2.85
CA ASP A 47 21.97 0.24 -2.66
C ASP A 47 20.90 -0.85 -2.54
N ARG A 48 20.87 -1.72 -3.54
CA ARG A 48 19.98 -2.88 -3.61
C ARG A 48 20.69 -4.20 -3.29
N GLY A 49 21.96 -4.19 -2.91
CA GLY A 49 22.75 -5.40 -2.65
C GLY A 49 22.17 -6.34 -1.59
N SER A 50 21.29 -5.82 -0.71
CA SER A 50 20.58 -6.62 0.30
C SER A 50 19.07 -6.75 0.04
N ALA A 51 18.53 -6.19 -1.04
CA ALA A 51 17.10 -6.29 -1.35
C ALA A 51 16.67 -7.76 -1.51
N VAL A 52 15.42 -8.07 -1.17
CA VAL A 52 14.87 -9.43 -1.29
C VAL A 52 14.62 -9.85 -2.74
N TYR A 53 14.46 -8.87 -3.63
CA TYR A 53 14.28 -9.06 -5.07
C TYR A 53 15.53 -8.60 -5.83
N SER A 54 16.08 -9.48 -6.69
CA SER A 54 17.25 -9.20 -7.52
C SER A 54 16.94 -8.23 -8.67
N GLU A 55 17.95 -7.52 -9.16
CA GLU A 55 17.82 -6.54 -10.25
C GLU A 55 17.53 -7.19 -11.62
N ASP A 56 17.97 -8.42 -11.85
CA ASP A 56 17.82 -9.15 -13.12
C ASP A 56 16.36 -9.48 -13.50
N ALA A 57 15.41 -9.20 -12.60
CA ALA A 57 13.98 -9.48 -12.77
C ALA A 57 13.19 -8.41 -13.53
N ALA A 58 13.77 -7.22 -13.76
CA ALA A 58 13.09 -6.12 -14.43
C ALA A 58 13.31 -6.16 -15.95
N VAL A 59 12.29 -6.54 -16.72
CA VAL A 59 12.33 -6.53 -18.19
C VAL A 59 12.30 -5.08 -18.73
N SER A 60 11.91 -4.10 -17.92
CA SER A 60 11.98 -2.67 -18.26
C SER A 60 12.17 -1.79 -17.03
N ALA A 61 12.75 -0.59 -17.23
CA ALA A 61 12.93 0.44 -16.19
C ALA A 61 11.60 0.92 -15.54
N ALA A 62 10.45 0.49 -16.04
CA ALA A 62 9.12 0.84 -15.57
C ALA A 62 8.48 -0.20 -14.63
N THR A 63 9.17 -1.29 -14.27
CA THR A 63 8.59 -2.29 -13.36
C THR A 63 8.49 -1.75 -11.93
N ASN A 64 7.28 -1.54 -11.44
CA ASN A 64 7.02 -1.03 -10.09
C ASN A 64 7.46 -2.01 -8.98
N ILE A 65 7.78 -3.27 -9.33
CA ILE A 65 8.39 -4.27 -8.42
C ILE A 65 9.64 -3.74 -7.71
N SER A 66 10.42 -2.88 -8.35
CA SER A 66 11.61 -2.26 -7.74
C SER A 66 11.29 -1.44 -6.47
N ASN A 67 10.04 -0.99 -6.32
CA ASN A 67 9.54 -0.24 -5.17
C ASN A 67 8.98 -1.14 -4.05
N TYR A 68 8.96 -2.47 -4.24
CA TYR A 68 8.33 -3.40 -3.30
C TYR A 68 9.27 -3.76 -2.15
N ASP A 69 8.67 -3.99 -0.99
CA ASP A 69 9.20 -4.75 0.15
C ASP A 69 10.58 -4.32 0.67
N ARG A 70 10.91 -3.05 0.50
CA ARG A 70 12.16 -2.46 1.02
C ARG A 70 12.22 -2.44 2.55
N HIS A 71 11.10 -2.65 3.25
CA HIS A 71 11.10 -2.91 4.69
C HIS A 71 11.87 -4.18 5.08
N LEU A 72 12.02 -5.13 4.17
CA LEU A 72 12.79 -6.36 4.39
C LEU A 72 14.31 -6.15 4.31
N ASP A 73 14.80 -5.02 3.83
CA ASP A 73 16.24 -4.72 3.79
C ASP A 73 16.65 -3.42 4.50
N HIS A 74 15.71 -2.52 4.82
CA HIS A 74 16.02 -1.19 5.33
C HIS A 74 15.51 -0.96 6.77
N PRO A 75 16.38 -0.60 7.74
CA PRO A 75 16.01 -0.51 9.16
C PRO A 75 14.94 0.55 9.44
N PHE A 76 15.03 1.75 8.83
CA PHE A 76 14.00 2.78 9.00
C PHE A 76 12.61 2.31 8.53
N LEU A 77 12.53 1.52 7.46
CA LEU A 77 11.28 1.02 6.92
C LEU A 77 10.76 -0.17 7.76
N ALA A 78 11.66 -0.99 8.30
CA ALA A 78 11.32 -2.03 9.27
C ALA A 78 10.71 -1.45 10.56
N ASP A 79 11.33 -0.38 11.10
CA ASP A 79 10.78 0.34 12.24
C ASP A 79 9.46 1.04 11.90
N HIS A 80 9.34 1.57 10.67
CA HIS A 80 8.12 2.25 10.21
C HIS A 80 6.90 1.33 10.25
N ILE A 81 6.97 0.14 9.66
CA ILE A 81 5.82 -0.76 9.55
C ILE A 81 5.35 -1.32 10.90
N THR A 82 6.22 -1.27 11.91
CA THR A 82 6.00 -1.82 13.25
C THR A 82 5.65 -0.75 14.28
N ARG A 83 5.52 0.52 13.87
CA ARG A 83 5.22 1.63 14.79
C ARG A 83 3.88 1.44 15.52
N PRO A 84 3.81 1.60 16.85
CA PRO A 84 2.57 1.42 17.61
C PRO A 84 1.46 2.37 17.16
N GLU A 85 1.80 3.58 16.71
CA GLU A 85 0.84 4.55 16.17
C GLU A 85 0.11 4.00 14.93
N ILE A 86 0.77 3.17 14.12
CA ILE A 86 0.14 2.47 12.99
C ILE A 86 -0.55 1.22 13.48
N VAL A 87 0.19 0.34 14.16
CA VAL A 87 -0.24 -1.03 14.48
C VAL A 87 -1.48 -1.05 15.37
N HIS A 88 -1.59 -0.17 16.37
CA HIS A 88 -2.77 -0.14 17.25
C HIS A 88 -4.05 0.22 16.46
N ARG A 89 -3.96 1.14 15.49
CA ARG A 89 -5.09 1.54 14.63
C ARG A 89 -5.47 0.44 13.65
N VAL A 90 -4.49 -0.21 13.05
CA VAL A 90 -4.71 -1.35 12.16
C VAL A 90 -5.37 -2.51 12.93
N ALA A 91 -4.87 -2.82 14.13
CA ALA A 91 -5.41 -3.87 14.98
C ALA A 91 -6.84 -3.57 15.48
N SER A 92 -7.21 -2.27 15.60
CA SER A 92 -8.59 -1.87 15.89
C SER A 92 -9.59 -2.33 14.82
N VAL A 93 -9.11 -2.56 13.58
CA VAL A 93 -9.93 -3.01 12.45
C VAL A 93 -9.75 -4.50 12.17
N LEU A 94 -8.51 -5.00 12.17
CA LEU A 94 -8.16 -6.36 11.76
C LEU A 94 -8.20 -7.38 12.90
N GLY A 95 -8.33 -6.93 14.15
CA GLY A 95 -8.14 -7.77 15.32
C GLY A 95 -6.68 -7.82 15.79
N PRO A 96 -6.37 -8.64 16.80
CA PRO A 96 -5.10 -8.57 17.53
C PRO A 96 -3.90 -9.17 16.80
N ASP A 97 -4.13 -10.09 15.86
CA ASP A 97 -3.07 -10.88 15.23
C ASP A 97 -2.89 -10.42 13.77
N VAL A 98 -1.87 -9.59 13.54
CA VAL A 98 -1.71 -8.83 12.29
C VAL A 98 -0.35 -9.06 11.65
N LEU A 99 -0.37 -9.27 10.33
CA LEU A 99 0.81 -9.32 9.47
C LEU A 99 0.90 -8.04 8.64
N CYS A 100 2.10 -7.48 8.52
CA CYS A 100 2.46 -6.64 7.37
C CYS A 100 2.99 -7.55 6.27
N TRP A 101 2.31 -7.60 5.13
CA TRP A 101 2.64 -8.53 4.05
C TRP A 101 3.26 -7.86 2.83
N ARG A 102 3.05 -6.55 2.65
CA ARG A 102 3.60 -5.80 1.51
C ARG A 102 3.91 -4.38 1.91
N THR A 103 5.01 -3.83 1.38
CA THR A 103 5.20 -2.38 1.30
C THR A 103 5.53 -1.94 -0.10
N GLU A 104 5.22 -0.69 -0.43
CA GLU A 104 5.42 -0.15 -1.77
C GLU A 104 5.66 1.36 -1.74
N PHE A 105 6.68 1.82 -2.45
CA PHE A 105 6.89 3.23 -2.72
C PHE A 105 6.05 3.73 -3.90
N PHE A 106 5.44 4.89 -3.73
CA PHE A 106 4.65 5.58 -4.74
C PHE A 106 5.23 6.96 -5.03
N PRO A 107 6.27 7.06 -5.88
CA PRO A 107 6.73 8.35 -6.39
C PRO A 107 5.69 8.98 -7.33
N LYS A 108 5.60 10.32 -7.29
CA LYS A 108 5.08 11.14 -8.38
C LYS A 108 6.06 12.28 -8.62
N HIS A 109 6.75 12.22 -9.74
CA HIS A 109 7.66 13.28 -10.20
C HIS A 109 6.87 14.44 -10.81
N PRO A 110 7.46 15.65 -10.88
CA PRO A 110 6.88 16.77 -11.59
C PRO A 110 6.44 16.42 -13.01
N GLY A 111 5.14 16.49 -13.27
CA GLY A 111 4.54 16.20 -14.57
C GLY A 111 3.89 14.82 -14.66
N ASP A 112 4.14 13.90 -13.73
CA ASP A 112 3.57 12.55 -13.78
C ASP A 112 2.03 12.57 -13.76
N GLU A 113 1.42 11.62 -14.47
CA GLU A 113 -0.02 11.33 -14.42
C GLU A 113 -0.52 11.01 -13.01
N GLY A 114 -1.85 11.06 -12.82
CA GLY A 114 -2.51 10.50 -11.66
C GLY A 114 -2.51 8.97 -11.70
N THR A 115 -2.56 8.33 -10.54
CA THR A 115 -2.86 6.89 -10.51
C THR A 115 -4.34 6.68 -10.85
N ASP A 116 -4.62 5.67 -11.66
CA ASP A 116 -5.98 5.25 -12.03
C ASP A 116 -6.87 4.99 -10.81
N TRP A 117 -8.18 5.15 -11.01
CA TRP A 117 -9.18 4.61 -10.10
C TRP A 117 -9.10 3.09 -10.10
N HIS A 118 -8.96 2.53 -8.89
CA HIS A 118 -8.83 1.09 -8.72
C HIS A 118 -9.33 0.63 -7.35
N GLN A 119 -9.57 -0.68 -7.29
CA GLN A 119 -9.82 -1.46 -6.07
C GLN A 119 -9.05 -2.78 -6.21
N ALA A 120 -8.44 -3.26 -5.13
CA ALA A 120 -7.75 -4.55 -5.09
C ALA A 120 -8.27 -5.35 -3.90
N ASP A 121 -8.75 -6.56 -4.17
CA ASP A 121 -9.22 -7.50 -3.15
C ASP A 121 -8.19 -8.63 -3.01
N THR A 122 -8.02 -9.39 -4.07
CA THR A 122 -7.13 -10.56 -4.15
C THR A 122 -5.69 -10.20 -4.52
N PHE A 123 -5.46 -8.99 -5.03
CA PHE A 123 -4.19 -8.54 -5.60
C PHE A 123 -3.75 -9.38 -6.81
N ALA A 124 -4.72 -9.98 -7.52
CA ALA A 124 -4.48 -10.67 -8.78
C ALA A 124 -4.47 -9.70 -10.00
N ASN A 125 -4.73 -8.41 -9.78
CA ASN A 125 -4.93 -7.42 -10.85
C ASN A 125 -3.84 -7.42 -11.95
N ALA A 126 -2.56 -7.51 -11.57
CA ALA A 126 -1.43 -7.50 -12.50
C ALA A 126 -0.92 -8.90 -12.85
N SER A 127 -0.92 -9.84 -11.89
CA SER A 127 -0.35 -11.19 -12.06
C SER A 127 -1.35 -12.23 -12.55
N GLY A 128 -2.64 -12.00 -12.35
CA GLY A 128 -3.70 -12.93 -12.66
C GLY A 128 -3.84 -14.11 -11.69
N THR A 129 -3.10 -14.10 -10.58
CA THR A 129 -3.14 -15.11 -9.51
C THR A 129 -3.29 -14.38 -8.17
N PRO A 130 -4.25 -14.77 -7.29
CA PRO A 130 -4.41 -14.17 -5.97
C PRO A 130 -3.12 -14.18 -5.15
N GLN A 131 -2.77 -13.03 -4.59
CA GLN A 131 -1.61 -12.89 -3.70
C GLN A 131 -2.00 -12.89 -2.23
N ILE A 132 -3.26 -12.58 -1.93
CA ILE A 132 -3.84 -12.80 -0.61
C ILE A 132 -5.17 -13.53 -0.75
N GLN A 133 -5.44 -14.43 0.19
CA GLN A 133 -6.68 -15.20 0.22
C GLN A 133 -7.22 -15.24 1.65
N TRP A 134 -8.38 -14.60 1.83
CA TRP A 134 -9.12 -14.67 3.09
C TRP A 134 -9.75 -16.06 3.27
N PRO A 135 -9.98 -16.53 4.52
CA PRO A 135 -10.60 -17.82 4.79
C PRO A 135 -11.91 -18.02 4.02
N GLY A 136 -12.11 -19.23 3.48
CA GLY A 136 -13.27 -19.56 2.65
C GLY A 136 -14.61 -19.27 3.33
N GLY A 137 -15.50 -18.55 2.64
CA GLY A 137 -16.79 -18.10 3.17
C GLY A 137 -16.77 -16.71 3.83
N SER A 138 -15.64 -16.01 3.78
CA SER A 138 -15.59 -14.58 4.13
C SER A 138 -16.32 -13.75 3.08
N ASP A 139 -17.31 -12.95 3.51
CA ASP A 139 -17.90 -11.86 2.70
C ASP A 139 -16.94 -10.66 2.56
N PHE A 140 -15.71 -10.81 3.06
CA PHE A 140 -14.73 -9.75 3.26
C PHE A 140 -13.39 -10.10 2.63
N GLY A 141 -12.75 -9.10 1.99
CA GLY A 141 -11.54 -9.25 1.21
C GLY A 141 -10.63 -8.00 1.26
N GLY A 142 -9.53 -8.02 0.53
CA GLY A 142 -8.55 -6.91 0.49
C GLY A 142 -7.59 -6.84 1.67
N THR A 143 -6.93 -5.70 1.81
CA THR A 143 -5.93 -5.43 2.86
C THR A 143 -6.11 -4.02 3.39
N ILE A 144 -5.75 -3.80 4.65
CA ILE A 144 -5.63 -2.44 5.19
C ILE A 144 -4.34 -1.84 4.64
N THR A 145 -4.47 -0.78 3.85
CA THR A 145 -3.35 0.02 3.38
C THR A 145 -3.17 1.22 4.30
N VAL A 146 -1.96 1.37 4.84
CA VAL A 146 -1.50 2.57 5.52
C VAL A 146 -0.56 3.28 4.57
N TRP A 147 -0.98 4.44 4.09
CA TRP A 147 -0.18 5.26 3.19
C TRP A 147 0.38 6.45 3.96
N CYS A 148 1.71 6.50 4.11
CA CYS A 148 2.42 7.58 4.79
C CYS A 148 3.01 8.56 3.79
N ALA A 149 2.76 9.85 4.00
CA ALA A 149 3.33 10.96 3.25
C ALA A 149 4.79 11.16 3.68
N PHE A 150 5.77 10.67 2.91
CA PHE A 150 7.19 10.94 3.20
C PHE A 150 7.62 12.35 2.74
N THR A 151 6.84 12.94 1.84
CA THR A 151 6.89 14.36 1.48
C THR A 151 5.49 14.96 1.60
N GLU A 152 5.36 16.27 1.39
CA GLU A 152 4.04 16.90 1.23
C GLU A 152 3.24 16.21 0.12
N ALA A 153 1.94 16.05 0.33
CA ALA A 153 1.00 15.53 -0.65
C ALA A 153 -0.21 16.48 -0.74
N SER A 154 -0.09 17.52 -1.55
CA SER A 154 -1.19 18.42 -1.92
C SER A 154 -1.88 17.95 -3.21
N ALA A 155 -3.05 18.51 -3.55
CA ALA A 155 -3.70 18.21 -4.84
C ALA A 155 -2.78 18.50 -6.04
N GLU A 156 -2.06 19.63 -6.02
CA GLU A 156 -1.14 20.03 -7.10
C GLU A 156 0.07 19.08 -7.25
N MET A 157 0.44 18.36 -6.18
CA MET A 157 1.55 17.40 -6.15
C MET A 157 1.07 15.94 -6.30
N GLY A 158 -0.19 15.72 -6.64
CA GLY A 158 -0.71 14.39 -6.88
C GLY A 158 -1.05 13.62 -5.61
N CYS A 159 -1.72 14.25 -4.62
CA CYS A 159 -2.23 13.54 -3.44
C CYS A 159 -3.28 12.48 -3.79
N LEU A 160 -3.57 11.59 -2.85
CA LEU A 160 -4.59 10.55 -3.03
C LEU A 160 -6.00 11.15 -3.16
N GLN A 161 -6.89 10.41 -3.81
CA GLN A 161 -8.32 10.68 -3.85
C GLN A 161 -9.10 9.42 -3.47
N PHE A 162 -10.23 9.59 -2.78
CA PHE A 162 -11.13 8.49 -2.43
C PHE A 162 -12.56 8.79 -2.84
N ILE A 163 -13.35 7.75 -3.16
CA ILE A 163 -14.82 7.85 -3.19
C ILE A 163 -15.36 7.13 -1.93
N PRO A 164 -15.78 7.87 -0.89
CA PRO A 164 -16.16 7.28 0.40
C PRO A 164 -17.27 6.22 0.28
N GLY A 165 -17.18 5.18 1.11
CA GLY A 165 -18.21 4.14 1.24
C GLY A 165 -18.21 3.08 0.13
N THR A 166 -17.31 3.16 -0.84
CA THR A 166 -17.26 2.22 -1.99
C THR A 166 -16.55 0.89 -1.69
N HIS A 167 -15.86 0.79 -0.55
CA HIS A 167 -15.09 -0.40 -0.14
C HIS A 167 -15.89 -1.70 0.06
N ARG A 168 -17.23 -1.60 0.01
CA ARG A 168 -18.17 -2.73 0.23
C ARG A 168 -18.61 -3.39 -1.07
N THR A 169 -18.20 -2.86 -2.23
CA THR A 169 -18.59 -3.37 -3.54
C THR A 169 -17.43 -3.22 -4.50
N MET A 170 -16.99 -4.33 -5.08
CA MET A 170 -15.99 -4.31 -6.15
C MET A 170 -16.63 -3.93 -7.48
N TYR A 171 -16.04 -2.98 -8.18
CA TYR A 171 -16.38 -2.58 -9.54
C TYR A 171 -15.40 -3.15 -10.58
N TYR A 172 -14.36 -3.84 -10.10
CA TYR A 172 -13.30 -4.45 -10.90
C TYR A 172 -13.22 -5.95 -10.61
N ASP A 173 -12.92 -6.72 -11.65
CA ASP A 173 -12.73 -8.16 -11.62
C ASP A 173 -11.25 -8.48 -11.88
N GLU A 174 -10.53 -8.81 -10.83
CA GLU A 174 -9.09 -9.12 -10.88
C GLU A 174 -8.78 -10.46 -11.56
N THR A 175 -9.80 -11.26 -11.93
CA THR A 175 -9.61 -12.45 -12.77
C THR A 175 -9.46 -12.09 -14.25
N LYS A 176 -9.88 -10.89 -14.67
CA LYS A 176 -9.58 -10.33 -15.98
C LYS A 176 -8.07 -10.05 -16.12
N ARG A 177 -7.65 -9.62 -17.30
CA ARG A 177 -6.24 -9.31 -17.58
C ARG A 177 -6.11 -7.90 -18.11
N MET A 178 -5.16 -7.16 -17.55
CA MET A 178 -4.69 -5.90 -18.12
C MET A 178 -3.53 -6.15 -19.08
N HIS A 179 -3.47 -5.40 -20.17
CA HIS A 179 -2.39 -5.44 -21.12
C HIS A 179 -1.31 -4.42 -20.74
N TYR A 180 -0.10 -4.91 -20.48
CA TYR A 180 1.05 -4.06 -20.24
C TYR A 180 1.48 -3.38 -21.54
N ALA A 181 1.27 -2.06 -21.64
CA ALA A 181 1.60 -1.26 -22.81
C ALA A 181 2.00 0.17 -22.37
N PRO A 182 3.19 0.37 -21.79
CA PRO A 182 3.61 1.65 -21.21
C PRO A 182 3.64 2.80 -22.23
N ASP A 183 3.98 2.54 -23.48
CA ASP A 183 3.98 3.56 -24.55
C ASP A 183 2.57 4.08 -24.89
N ARG A 184 1.53 3.31 -24.55
CA ARG A 184 0.12 3.62 -24.84
C ARG A 184 -0.64 4.11 -23.62
N ASN A 185 -0.32 3.55 -22.45
CA ASN A 185 -1.15 3.68 -21.25
C ASN A 185 -0.65 4.75 -20.26
N ASN A 186 0.51 5.37 -20.52
CA ASN A 186 1.03 6.48 -19.72
C ASN A 186 0.50 7.83 -20.24
N ASP A 187 0.14 8.73 -19.33
CA ASP A 187 -0.36 10.09 -19.58
C ASP A 187 -1.68 10.17 -20.38
N VAL A 188 -2.51 9.15 -20.28
CA VAL A 188 -3.79 9.10 -21.00
C VAL A 188 -4.81 10.01 -20.33
N ASP A 189 -5.48 10.86 -21.11
CA ASP A 189 -6.64 11.62 -20.62
C ASP A 189 -7.83 10.67 -20.39
N LYS A 190 -8.29 10.60 -19.15
CA LYS A 190 -9.46 9.82 -18.72
C LYS A 190 -10.43 10.78 -18.05
N ASP A 191 -11.41 11.24 -18.83
CA ASP A 191 -12.45 12.18 -18.40
C ASP A 191 -11.89 13.53 -17.89
N GLY A 192 -10.87 14.05 -18.57
CA GLY A 192 -10.26 15.35 -18.28
C GLY A 192 -9.12 15.33 -17.25
N VAL A 193 -8.72 14.13 -16.80
CA VAL A 193 -7.58 13.93 -15.90
C VAL A 193 -6.60 12.96 -16.53
N ARG A 194 -5.31 13.31 -16.58
CA ARG A 194 -4.25 12.38 -16.99
C ARG A 194 -4.10 11.29 -15.94
N ARG A 195 -4.33 10.03 -16.32
CA ARG A 195 -4.25 8.89 -15.40
C ARG A 195 -3.68 7.65 -16.10
N GLY A 196 -3.06 6.79 -15.30
CA GLY A 196 -2.58 5.48 -15.71
C GLY A 196 -2.23 4.60 -14.50
N PHE A 197 -1.81 3.38 -14.78
CA PHE A 197 -1.48 2.38 -13.75
C PHE A 197 -0.18 1.65 -14.08
N PHE A 198 0.94 2.38 -14.04
CA PHE A 198 2.29 1.80 -14.23
C PHE A 198 2.43 1.02 -15.55
N GLY A 199 1.97 1.60 -16.65
CA GLY A 199 1.94 0.97 -17.97
C GLY A 199 0.73 0.08 -18.25
N TYR A 200 -0.17 -0.11 -17.29
CA TYR A 200 -1.49 -0.71 -17.47
C TYR A 200 -2.61 0.34 -17.52
N ASP A 201 -3.80 -0.10 -17.91
CA ASP A 201 -5.05 0.65 -17.81
C ASP A 201 -6.04 -0.12 -16.92
N TYR A 202 -6.32 0.38 -15.71
CA TYR A 202 -7.15 -0.35 -14.74
C TYR A 202 -8.61 -0.48 -15.18
N ARG A 203 -9.04 0.30 -16.18
CA ARG A 203 -10.37 0.17 -16.79
C ARG A 203 -10.58 -1.17 -17.48
N GLU A 204 -9.51 -1.84 -17.93
CA GLU A 204 -9.60 -3.18 -18.53
C GLU A 204 -10.08 -4.24 -17.52
N LEU A 205 -10.04 -3.94 -16.22
CA LEU A 205 -10.58 -4.81 -15.16
C LEU A 205 -12.02 -4.49 -14.77
N GLN A 206 -12.67 -3.45 -15.32
CA GLN A 206 -14.06 -3.12 -14.94
C GLN A 206 -15.00 -4.31 -15.19
N ILE A 207 -15.89 -4.58 -14.24
CA ILE A 207 -16.94 -5.61 -14.38
C ILE A 207 -17.85 -5.23 -15.54
N ASP A 208 -18.38 -4.01 -15.49
CA ASP A 208 -19.16 -3.35 -16.54
C ASP A 208 -18.26 -2.34 -17.28
N PRO A 209 -17.92 -2.57 -18.57
CA PRO A 209 -17.06 -1.68 -19.35
C PRO A 209 -17.62 -0.26 -19.57
N ASP A 210 -18.94 -0.07 -19.43
CA ASP A 210 -19.58 1.23 -19.59
C ASP A 210 -19.71 1.98 -18.25
N TRP A 211 -19.45 1.30 -17.13
CA TRP A 211 -19.46 1.92 -15.81
C TRP A 211 -18.29 2.89 -15.65
N LYS A 212 -18.54 4.00 -14.96
CA LYS A 212 -17.54 5.00 -14.61
C LYS A 212 -17.55 5.28 -13.11
N PRO A 213 -16.38 5.50 -12.48
CA PRO A 213 -16.30 6.06 -11.15
C PRO A 213 -17.08 7.38 -11.07
N ASP A 214 -17.90 7.54 -10.04
CA ASP A 214 -18.59 8.81 -9.77
C ASP A 214 -17.60 9.80 -9.14
N GLU A 215 -16.73 10.40 -9.97
CA GLU A 215 -15.68 11.32 -9.52
C GLU A 215 -16.24 12.58 -8.85
N SER A 216 -17.54 12.90 -9.03
CA SER A 216 -18.18 14.03 -8.34
C SER A 216 -18.26 13.83 -6.82
N LYS A 217 -18.16 12.58 -6.35
CA LYS A 217 -18.10 12.20 -4.93
C LYS A 217 -16.67 12.03 -4.43
N ALA A 218 -15.66 12.24 -5.27
CA ALA A 218 -14.27 12.07 -4.88
C ALA A 218 -13.85 13.16 -3.88
N VAL A 219 -13.12 12.76 -2.84
CA VAL A 219 -12.49 13.66 -1.88
C VAL A 219 -10.98 13.58 -2.00
N SER A 220 -10.31 14.72 -2.07
CA SER A 220 -8.84 14.80 -2.05
C SER A 220 -8.32 14.57 -0.63
N MET A 221 -7.28 13.75 -0.50
CA MET A 221 -6.63 13.47 0.78
C MET A 221 -5.29 14.18 0.83
N GLU A 222 -5.33 15.49 1.13
CA GLU A 222 -4.12 16.28 1.33
C GLU A 222 -3.47 15.98 2.67
N MET A 223 -2.14 15.82 2.66
CA MET A 223 -1.39 15.39 3.82
C MET A 223 -0.07 16.12 3.92
N ARG A 224 0.25 16.56 5.14
CA ARG A 224 1.58 17.05 5.47
C ARG A 224 2.57 15.90 5.51
N ALA A 225 3.83 16.18 5.19
CA ALA A 225 4.90 15.21 5.39
C ALA A 225 4.88 14.67 6.85
N GLY A 226 4.88 13.35 6.99
CA GLY A 226 4.88 12.64 8.27
C GLY A 226 3.49 12.22 8.74
N GLN A 227 2.44 12.61 8.01
CA GLN A 227 1.10 12.07 8.23
C GLN A 227 0.88 10.77 7.47
N PHE A 228 -0.06 9.94 7.96
CA PHE A 228 -0.52 8.75 7.26
C PHE A 228 -2.04 8.67 7.22
N ILE A 229 -2.56 7.99 6.21
CA ILE A 229 -3.97 7.64 6.07
C ILE A 229 -4.10 6.12 6.04
N MET A 230 -5.14 5.58 6.67
CA MET A 230 -5.45 4.16 6.64
C MET A 230 -6.74 3.94 5.86
N PHE A 231 -6.78 2.99 4.92
CA PHE A 231 -7.96 2.68 4.12
C PHE A 231 -7.97 1.23 3.64
N TRP A 232 -9.15 0.69 3.35
CA TRP A 232 -9.26 -0.61 2.68
C TRP A 232 -8.77 -0.52 1.23
N SER A 233 -7.99 -1.48 0.76
CA SER A 233 -7.61 -1.57 -0.66
C SER A 233 -8.81 -1.75 -1.61
N THR A 234 -9.94 -2.21 -1.09
CA THR A 234 -11.21 -2.29 -1.81
C THR A 234 -11.92 -0.95 -1.89
N LEU A 235 -11.50 0.10 -1.18
CA LEU A 235 -12.02 1.45 -1.36
C LEU A 235 -11.66 1.96 -2.75
N MET A 236 -12.58 2.61 -3.46
CA MET A 236 -12.23 3.33 -4.69
C MET A 236 -11.22 4.41 -4.36
N HIS A 237 -10.01 4.25 -4.89
CA HIS A 237 -8.92 5.18 -4.67
C HIS A 237 -8.12 5.42 -5.95
N ALA A 238 -7.56 6.62 -6.02
CA ALA A 238 -6.75 7.13 -7.11
C ALA A 238 -5.75 8.17 -6.58
N SER A 239 -5.02 8.83 -7.47
CA SER A 239 -4.34 10.09 -7.12
C SER A 239 -4.59 11.16 -8.16
N HIS A 240 -4.46 12.42 -7.76
CA HIS A 240 -4.28 13.51 -8.71
C HIS A 240 -2.97 13.32 -9.52
N PRO A 241 -2.87 13.91 -10.72
CA PRO A 241 -1.59 14.08 -11.40
C PRO A 241 -0.71 15.09 -10.65
N HIS A 242 0.59 15.02 -10.89
CA HIS A 242 1.50 16.05 -10.41
C HIS A 242 1.56 17.18 -11.44
N GLU A 243 1.09 18.38 -11.07
CA GLU A 243 0.95 19.51 -12.01
C GLU A 243 2.30 20.07 -12.53
N GLY A 244 3.38 19.79 -11.80
CA GLY A 244 4.74 20.17 -12.21
C GLY A 244 5.07 21.64 -11.94
N ARG A 245 4.28 22.31 -11.10
CA ARG A 245 4.54 23.68 -10.63
C ARG A 245 5.78 23.80 -9.73
N THR A 246 6.19 22.70 -9.12
CA THR A 246 7.40 22.57 -8.28
C THR A 246 8.38 21.58 -8.90
N ARG A 247 9.64 21.60 -8.45
CA ARG A 247 10.65 20.59 -8.82
C ARG A 247 10.69 19.40 -7.84
N ASP A 248 9.92 19.49 -6.76
CA ASP A 248 9.89 18.46 -5.72
C ASP A 248 8.99 17.32 -6.17
N MET A 249 9.40 16.08 -5.89
CA MET A 249 8.53 14.92 -6.07
C MET A 249 7.61 14.75 -4.87
N ARG A 250 6.45 14.12 -5.09
CA ARG A 250 5.67 13.51 -4.02
C ARG A 250 6.14 12.08 -3.79
N MET A 251 6.34 11.70 -2.53
CA MET A 251 6.64 10.33 -2.13
C MET A 251 5.64 9.82 -1.10
N GLY A 252 4.91 8.78 -1.50
CA GLY A 252 4.11 7.96 -0.60
C GLY A 252 4.81 6.65 -0.27
N PHE A 253 4.65 6.17 0.95
CA PHE A 253 5.03 4.81 1.33
C PHE A 253 3.81 4.08 1.86
N ALA A 254 3.38 3.04 1.13
CA ALA A 254 2.28 2.18 1.56
C ALA A 254 2.83 0.96 2.32
N SER A 255 2.27 0.66 3.47
CA SER A 255 2.38 -0.64 4.14
C SER A 255 1.00 -1.30 4.21
N ARG A 256 0.95 -2.60 3.94
CA ARG A 256 -0.29 -3.35 3.74
C ARG A 256 -0.40 -4.47 4.77
N TYR A 257 -1.56 -4.53 5.41
CA TYR A 257 -1.78 -5.37 6.58
C TYR A 257 -2.97 -6.30 6.40
N VAL A 258 -2.84 -7.53 6.89
CA VAL A 258 -3.87 -8.56 6.91
C VAL A 258 -3.86 -9.29 8.25
N PRO A 259 -5.00 -9.87 8.69
CA PRO A 259 -5.00 -10.80 9.81
C PRO A 259 -4.12 -12.03 9.52
N THR A 260 -3.56 -12.67 10.55
CA THR A 260 -2.74 -13.90 10.40
C THR A 260 -3.48 -15.06 9.75
N SER A 261 -4.83 -15.06 9.81
CA SER A 261 -5.69 -16.04 9.15
C SER A 261 -5.71 -15.94 7.62
N VAL A 262 -5.25 -14.83 7.03
CA VAL A 262 -5.17 -14.66 5.58
C VAL A 262 -3.95 -15.39 5.06
N GLU A 263 -4.12 -16.20 4.02
CA GLU A 263 -3.01 -16.82 3.31
C GLU A 263 -2.34 -15.79 2.39
N VAL A 264 -1.02 -15.67 2.46
CA VAL A 264 -0.21 -14.77 1.66
C VAL A 264 0.63 -15.57 0.68
N TYR A 265 0.50 -15.24 -0.60
CA TYR A 265 1.06 -15.95 -1.75
C TYR A 265 0.73 -17.45 -1.76
N PRO A 266 -0.55 -17.85 -1.67
CA PRO A 266 -0.92 -19.25 -1.67
C PRO A 266 -0.49 -19.92 -2.98
N GLY A 267 0.30 -20.98 -2.88
CA GLY A 267 0.70 -21.80 -4.03
C GLY A 267 1.63 -21.11 -5.05
N THR A 268 2.29 -20.01 -4.70
CA THR A 268 3.24 -19.32 -5.59
C THR A 268 4.61 -19.12 -4.95
N ASP A 269 5.65 -19.21 -5.77
CA ASP A 269 7.06 -18.97 -5.42
C ASP A 269 7.63 -17.69 -6.04
N ALA A 270 6.82 -16.98 -6.82
CA ALA A 270 7.22 -15.77 -7.52
C ALA A 270 6.05 -14.78 -7.67
N ILE A 271 6.40 -13.50 -7.87
CA ILE A 271 5.49 -12.44 -8.27
C ILE A 271 5.74 -12.16 -9.76
N GLU A 272 4.69 -12.15 -10.57
CA GLU A 272 4.74 -11.79 -11.99
C GLU A 272 3.87 -10.56 -12.23
N GLU A 273 4.46 -9.37 -12.33
CA GLU A 273 3.71 -8.12 -12.48
C GLU A 273 4.54 -7.06 -13.23
N TYR A 274 3.88 -6.07 -13.83
CA TYR A 274 4.55 -4.94 -14.50
C TYR A 274 5.60 -5.37 -15.54
N GLY A 275 5.39 -6.52 -16.17
CA GLY A 275 6.34 -7.12 -17.12
C GLY A 275 7.59 -7.76 -16.50
N GLY A 276 7.69 -7.88 -15.17
CA GLY A 276 8.80 -8.53 -14.47
C GLY A 276 8.37 -9.78 -13.69
N ARG A 277 9.35 -10.62 -13.33
CA ARG A 277 9.15 -11.80 -12.45
C ARG A 277 10.21 -11.83 -11.36
N VAL A 278 9.80 -11.79 -10.09
CA VAL A 278 10.72 -11.88 -8.93
C VAL A 278 10.43 -13.11 -8.07
N SER A 279 11.48 -13.73 -7.55
CA SER A 279 11.38 -14.85 -6.60
C SER A 279 10.95 -14.38 -5.20
N LEU A 280 10.14 -15.21 -4.53
CA LEU A 280 9.73 -15.07 -3.13
C LEU A 280 10.64 -15.86 -2.15
N ASP A 281 11.80 -16.34 -2.58
CA ASP A 281 12.72 -17.13 -1.74
C ASP A 281 13.19 -16.39 -0.49
N ARG A 282 13.40 -15.08 -0.62
CA ARG A 282 13.87 -14.21 0.48
C ARG A 282 12.74 -13.34 1.06
N TYR A 283 11.51 -13.55 0.63
CA TYR A 283 10.34 -12.85 1.12
C TYR A 283 9.78 -13.50 2.40
N GLY A 284 9.22 -12.69 3.29
CA GLY A 284 8.37 -13.15 4.37
C GLY A 284 7.48 -12.02 4.90
N THR A 285 6.30 -12.38 5.39
CA THR A 285 5.40 -11.48 6.13
C THR A 285 6.01 -11.12 7.48
N VAL A 286 5.71 -9.93 8.00
CA VAL A 286 6.17 -9.49 9.32
C VAL A 286 5.02 -9.51 10.31
N LEU A 287 5.15 -10.25 11.42
CA LEU A 287 4.17 -10.23 12.51
C LEU A 287 4.30 -8.92 13.31
N VAL A 288 3.39 -7.99 13.08
CA VAL A 288 3.41 -6.65 13.69
C VAL A 288 2.60 -6.54 14.97
N SER A 289 1.63 -7.43 15.19
CA SER A 289 0.89 -7.53 16.45
C SER A 289 0.41 -8.95 16.73
N GLY A 290 0.28 -9.29 18.01
CA GLY A 290 -0.33 -10.55 18.45
C GLY A 290 0.55 -11.78 18.21
N ALA A 291 -0.05 -12.87 17.76
CA ALA A 291 0.58 -14.16 17.50
C ALA A 291 0.06 -14.79 16.20
N ASP A 292 0.95 -15.45 15.44
CA ASP A 292 0.54 -16.32 14.35
C ASP A 292 0.30 -17.75 14.87
N THR A 293 -0.97 -18.15 14.91
CA THR A 293 -1.39 -19.51 15.31
C THR A 293 -1.73 -20.41 14.13
N TYR A 294 -1.72 -19.87 12.91
CA TYR A 294 -2.01 -20.60 11.67
C TYR A 294 -0.73 -21.23 11.10
N GLY A 295 0.37 -20.48 11.11
CA GLY A 295 1.68 -20.97 10.68
C GLY A 295 1.76 -21.36 9.20
N HIS A 296 0.82 -20.86 8.38
CA HIS A 296 0.74 -21.12 6.94
C HIS A 296 1.46 -20.08 6.07
N ASN A 297 1.92 -18.97 6.66
CA ASN A 297 2.60 -17.89 5.97
C ASN A 297 4.12 -17.96 6.22
N LYS A 298 4.94 -17.67 5.20
CA LYS A 298 6.38 -17.44 5.40
C LYS A 298 6.57 -16.17 6.21
N THR A 299 7.31 -16.23 7.32
CA THR A 299 7.54 -15.07 8.20
C THR A 299 8.98 -14.61 8.19
N ALA A 300 9.19 -13.30 8.28
CA ALA A 300 10.50 -12.67 8.50
C ALA A 300 10.55 -12.03 9.89
N GLU A 301 11.52 -12.45 10.72
CA GLU A 301 11.75 -11.86 12.05
C GLU A 301 12.78 -10.72 12.03
N ARG A 302 13.61 -10.69 10.98
CA ARG A 302 14.68 -9.70 10.78
C ARG A 302 14.79 -9.33 9.31
N THR A 303 15.29 -8.13 9.04
CA THR A 303 15.67 -7.72 7.69
C THR A 303 16.86 -8.55 7.19
N THR A 304 17.12 -8.49 5.89
CA THR A 304 18.32 -9.08 5.26
C THR A 304 19.63 -8.46 5.73
N ARG A 305 19.57 -7.33 6.45
CA ARG A 305 20.70 -6.66 7.11
C ARG A 305 20.68 -6.86 8.63
N ASP A 306 19.99 -7.88 9.12
CA ASP A 306 19.94 -8.29 10.53
C ASP A 306 19.32 -7.25 11.47
N HIS A 307 18.40 -6.40 10.99
CA HIS A 307 17.61 -5.51 11.85
C HIS A 307 16.31 -6.20 12.28
N PRO A 308 15.99 -6.31 13.58
CA PRO A 308 14.79 -7.01 14.04
C PRO A 308 13.50 -6.24 13.73
N PHE A 309 12.42 -6.96 13.43
CA PHE A 309 11.07 -6.40 13.47
C PHE A 309 10.50 -6.47 14.89
N VAL A 310 9.74 -5.45 15.28
CA VAL A 310 9.12 -5.37 16.61
C VAL A 310 7.64 -5.74 16.52
N THR A 311 7.24 -6.82 17.19
CA THR A 311 5.83 -7.15 17.37
C THR A 311 5.25 -6.34 18.52
N GLN A 312 4.21 -5.54 18.26
CA GLN A 312 3.52 -4.75 19.27
C GLN A 312 2.60 -5.64 20.12
N PRO A 313 2.60 -5.46 21.45
CA PRO A 313 1.64 -6.15 22.30
C PRO A 313 0.20 -5.74 21.93
N PRO A 314 -0.78 -6.64 22.06
CA PRO A 314 -2.18 -6.27 21.89
C PRO A 314 -2.56 -5.15 22.86
N VAL A 315 -3.23 -4.11 22.36
CA VAL A 315 -3.75 -3.03 23.20
C VAL A 315 -5.08 -3.45 23.82
N GLY A 316 -5.21 -3.32 25.13
CA GLY A 316 -6.48 -3.55 25.85
C GLY A 316 -6.83 -5.03 26.05
N ARG A 317 -6.39 -5.60 27.17
CA ARG A 317 -7.07 -6.72 27.84
C ARG A 317 -7.56 -6.26 29.20
#